data_AF-A0A1E3X2S0-F1
#
_entry.id   AF-A0A1E3X2S0-F1
#
_cell.length_a   1.000
_cell.length_b   1.000
_cell.length_c   1.000
_cell.angle_alpha   90.00
_cell.angle_beta   90.00
_cell.angle_gamma   90.00
#
_symmetry.space_group_name_H-M   'P 1'
#
loop_
_entity.id
_entity.type
_entity.pdbx_description
1 polymer ?
#
loop_
_entity_poly.entity_id
_entity_poly.type
_entity_poly.pdbx_seq_one_letter_code
_entity_poly.pdbx_strand_id
1 'polypeptide(L)'
;DGTSVSYEYLDHYTNTKEIMSLPVLDFIARLICHIPDKHFRNIRYYGFLSNRLRGKLLPIVYKLLNSKNRITTKKVYIPWRNMIQGSFKYDPLKCPICKTFMALTSVVFNYKYPIISQHKEIAHGHFPLLL
;
A
#
# COMPACT_ATOMS: atom_id res chain seq x y z
N ASP A 1 -39.13 0.19 -12.78
CA ASP A 1 -39.27 -0.44 -14.11
C ASP A 1 -38.30 -1.58 -14.35
N GLY A 2 -37.09 -1.55 -13.78
CA GLY A 2 -36.14 -2.68 -13.89
C GLY A 2 -35.58 -2.87 -15.30
N THR A 3 -35.72 -1.86 -16.15
CA THR A 3 -35.31 -1.85 -17.55
C THR A 3 -33.98 -1.14 -17.74
N SER A 4 -33.76 -0.03 -17.02
CA SER A 4 -32.51 0.76 -17.05
C SER A 4 -31.99 1.10 -15.65
N VAL A 5 -30.70 1.39 -15.58
CA VAL A 5 -29.96 1.88 -14.41
C VAL A 5 -29.33 3.22 -14.78
N SER A 6 -29.46 4.19 -13.88
CA SER A 6 -28.79 5.50 -14.01
C SER A 6 -27.85 5.72 -12.82
N TYR A 7 -26.62 6.14 -13.08
CA TYR A 7 -25.63 6.44 -12.05
C TYR A 7 -24.80 7.68 -12.40
N GLU A 8 -24.33 8.38 -11.37
CA GLU A 8 -23.38 9.50 -11.49
C GLU A 8 -21.94 8.97 -11.43
N TYR A 9 -21.06 9.50 -12.29
CA TYR A 9 -19.62 9.24 -12.23
C TYR A 9 -18.81 10.51 -12.47
N LEU A 10 -17.56 10.53 -12.01
CA LEU A 10 -16.60 11.59 -12.31
C LEU A 10 -15.83 11.22 -13.57
N ASP A 11 -15.95 12.02 -14.63
CA ASP A 11 -15.08 11.89 -15.79
C ASP A 11 -13.71 12.50 -15.45
N HIS A 12 -12.66 11.68 -15.46
CA HIS A 12 -11.31 12.13 -15.15
C HIS A 12 -10.62 12.91 -16.30
N TYR A 13 -11.19 12.90 -17.52
CA TYR A 13 -10.67 13.70 -18.64
C TYR A 13 -11.15 15.15 -18.56
N THR A 14 -12.43 15.36 -18.26
CA THR A 14 -13.07 16.68 -18.16
C THR A 14 -13.15 17.20 -16.72
N ASN A 15 -12.96 16.32 -15.73
CA ASN A 15 -13.08 16.57 -14.30
C ASN A 15 -14.48 17.04 -13.85
N THR A 16 -15.52 16.63 -14.57
CA THR A 16 -16.92 16.93 -14.29
C THR A 16 -17.71 15.69 -13.91
N LYS A 17 -18.78 15.89 -13.13
CA LYS A 17 -19.72 14.82 -12.79
C LYS A 17 -20.77 14.69 -13.88
N GLU A 18 -20.94 13.47 -14.37
CA GLU A 18 -21.89 13.14 -15.43
C GLU A 18 -22.83 12.03 -14.98
N ILE A 19 -24.04 12.00 -15.55
CA ILE A 19 -25.02 10.94 -15.31
C ILE A 19 -25.08 10.06 -16.55
N MET A 20 -24.88 8.76 -16.34
CA MET A 20 -25.01 7.75 -17.38
C MET A 20 -26.24 6.89 -17.11
N SER A 21 -27.08 6.69 -18.13
CA SER A 21 -28.22 5.76 -18.10
C SER A 21 -28.03 4.66 -19.14
N LEU A 22 -28.30 3.41 -18.75
CA LEU A 22 -28.09 2.25 -19.61
C LEU A 22 -29.08 1.13 -19.25
N PRO A 23 -29.38 0.20 -20.17
CA PRO A 23 -30.18 -0.98 -19.87
C PRO A 23 -29.58 -1.82 -18.73
N VAL A 24 -30.43 -2.48 -17.94
CA VAL A 24 -30.00 -3.28 -16.78
C VAL A 24 -29.00 -4.38 -17.16
N LEU A 25 -29.22 -5.08 -18.27
CA LEU A 25 -28.33 -6.16 -18.70
C LEU A 25 -26.95 -5.64 -19.10
N ASP A 26 -26.88 -4.50 -19.78
CA ASP A 26 -25.61 -3.86 -20.14
C ASP A 26 -24.85 -3.40 -18.89
N PHE A 27 -25.58 -2.92 -17.88
CA PHE A 27 -24.98 -2.53 -16.60
C PHE A 27 -24.35 -3.73 -15.90
N ILE A 28 -25.09 -4.84 -15.80
CA ILE A 28 -24.60 -6.07 -15.18
C ILE A 28 -23.37 -6.60 -15.94
N ALA A 29 -23.41 -6.63 -17.27
CA ALA A 29 -22.29 -7.08 -18.09
C ALA A 29 -21.02 -6.25 -17.84
N ARG A 30 -21.13 -4.92 -17.76
CA ARG A 30 -20.00 -4.03 -17.43
C ARG A 30 -19.50 -4.25 -16.01
N LEU A 31 -20.41 -4.44 -15.05
CA LEU A 31 -20.07 -4.61 -13.64
C LEU A 31 -19.31 -5.91 -13.38
N ILE A 32 -19.75 -7.02 -13.97
CA ILE A 32 -19.16 -8.36 -13.74
C ILE A 32 -17.67 -8.38 -14.13
N CYS A 33 -17.26 -7.66 -15.19
CA CYS A 33 -15.85 -7.55 -15.58
C CYS A 33 -14.93 -6.98 -14.48
N HIS A 34 -15.48 -6.27 -13.50
CA HIS A 34 -14.74 -5.72 -12.37
C HIS A 34 -14.71 -6.65 -11.14
N ILE A 35 -15.47 -7.75 -11.16
CA ILE A 35 -15.52 -8.74 -10.09
C ILE A 35 -14.56 -9.88 -10.44
N PRO A 36 -13.40 -9.96 -9.77
CA PRO A 36 -12.43 -11.02 -10.05
C PRO A 36 -12.93 -12.38 -9.54
N ASP A 37 -12.46 -13.46 -10.18
CA ASP A 37 -12.74 -14.82 -9.72
C ASP A 37 -12.24 -15.07 -8.30
N LYS A 38 -12.84 -16.08 -7.65
CA LYS A 38 -12.41 -16.52 -6.32
C LYS A 38 -10.93 -16.94 -6.38
N HIS A 39 -10.12 -16.36 -5.48
CA HIS A 39 -8.66 -16.53 -5.41
C HIS A 39 -7.85 -15.86 -6.53
N PHE A 40 -8.47 -15.14 -7.46
CA PHE A 40 -7.74 -14.32 -8.41
C PHE A 40 -7.09 -13.14 -7.68
N ARG A 41 -5.78 -12.95 -7.91
CA ARG A 41 -5.02 -11.87 -7.30
C ARG A 41 -4.83 -10.75 -8.30
N ASN A 42 -5.57 -9.67 -8.11
CA ASN A 42 -5.47 -8.47 -8.96
C ASN A 42 -4.04 -7.93 -8.95
N ILE A 43 -3.44 -7.79 -10.15
CA ILE A 43 -2.10 -7.23 -10.33
C ILE A 43 -2.23 -5.78 -10.78
N ARG A 44 -2.02 -4.83 -9.86
CA ARG A 44 -2.07 -3.39 -10.19
C ARG A 44 -0.95 -2.95 -11.12
N TYR A 45 0.24 -3.55 -10.98
CA TYR A 45 1.43 -3.21 -11.77
C TYR A 45 2.11 -4.48 -12.25
N TYR A 46 2.20 -4.66 -13.57
CA TYR A 46 2.81 -5.82 -14.21
C TYR A 46 3.96 -5.40 -15.13
N GLY A 47 4.70 -6.39 -15.66
CA GLY A 47 5.81 -6.15 -16.58
C GLY A 47 6.85 -5.18 -16.03
N PHE A 48 7.21 -4.17 -16.82
CA PHE A 48 8.19 -3.15 -16.43
C PHE A 48 7.70 -2.19 -15.34
N LEU A 49 6.41 -2.17 -15.02
CA LEU A 49 5.86 -1.38 -13.90
C LEU A 49 5.86 -2.17 -12.57
N SER A 50 6.07 -3.48 -12.59
CA SER A 50 6.09 -4.31 -11.39
C SER A 50 7.11 -3.82 -10.36
N ASN A 51 6.81 -3.89 -9.06
CA ASN A 51 7.69 -3.37 -8.00
C ASN A 51 9.13 -3.92 -8.06
N ARG A 52 9.30 -5.18 -8.48
CA ARG A 52 10.60 -5.82 -8.63
C ARG A 52 11.41 -5.24 -9.80
N LEU A 53 10.76 -5.01 -10.94
CA LEU A 53 11.45 -4.66 -12.19
C LEU A 53 11.48 -3.17 -12.47
N ARG A 54 10.52 -2.41 -11.92
CA ARG A 54 10.34 -0.96 -12.11
C ARG A 54 11.63 -0.17 -11.98
N GLY A 55 12.41 -0.43 -10.94
CA GLY A 55 13.68 0.29 -10.70
C GLY A 55 14.74 0.07 -11.80
N LYS A 56 14.70 -1.07 -12.49
CA LYS A 56 15.65 -1.43 -13.55
C LYS A 56 15.12 -1.07 -14.94
N LEU A 57 13.83 -1.32 -15.20
CA LEU A 57 13.24 -1.21 -16.53
C LEU A 57 12.68 0.18 -16.86
N LEU A 58 12.16 0.94 -15.88
CA LEU A 58 11.67 2.30 -16.16
C LEU A 58 12.73 3.23 -16.74
N PRO A 59 14.00 3.25 -16.25
CA PRO A 59 15.03 4.09 -16.84
C PRO A 59 15.26 3.79 -18.34
N ILE A 60 15.15 2.52 -18.75
CA ILE A 60 15.29 2.09 -20.14
C ILE A 60 14.11 2.62 -20.96
N VAL A 61 12.88 2.43 -20.47
CA VAL A 61 11.65 2.91 -21.12
C VAL A 61 11.70 4.43 -21.31
N TYR A 62 12.09 5.18 -20.28
CA TYR A 62 12.21 6.65 -20.38
C TYR A 62 13.27 7.10 -21.39
N LYS A 63 14.39 6.37 -21.48
CA LYS A 63 15.44 6.62 -22.49
C LYS A 63 14.91 6.41 -23.91
N LEU A 64 14.17 5.33 -24.15
CA LEU A 64 13.58 5.02 -25.45
C LEU A 64 12.51 6.05 -25.87
N LEU A 65 11.74 6.56 -24.90
CA LEU A 65 10.68 7.55 -25.13
C LEU A 65 11.20 9.00 -25.22
N ASN A 66 12.52 9.23 -25.25
CA ASN A 66 13.14 10.56 -25.24
C ASN A 66 12.56 11.51 -24.16
N SER A 67 12.07 10.93 -23.06
CA SER A 67 11.40 11.69 -22.01
C SER A 67 12.44 12.36 -21.13
N LYS A 68 12.67 13.66 -21.36
CA LYS A 68 13.72 14.45 -20.69
C LYS A 68 13.53 14.65 -19.18
N ASN A 69 12.35 14.34 -18.63
CA ASN A 69 12.07 14.50 -17.22
C ASN A 69 11.10 13.42 -16.73
N ARG A 70 11.52 12.62 -15.74
CA ARG A 70 10.88 12.55 -14.41
C ARG A 70 11.35 11.32 -13.64
N ILE A 71 12.12 11.60 -12.59
CA ILE A 71 12.20 10.83 -11.35
C ILE A 71 12.87 9.45 -11.51
N THR A 72 14.18 9.46 -11.75
CA THR A 72 15.02 8.61 -10.92
C THR A 72 15.07 9.28 -9.55
N THR A 73 14.06 9.06 -8.70
CA THR A 73 14.27 9.31 -7.27
C THR A 73 15.43 8.40 -6.91
N LYS A 74 16.64 8.97 -6.80
CA LYS A 74 17.72 8.30 -6.10
C LYS A 74 17.09 7.83 -4.81
N LYS A 75 17.16 6.53 -4.53
CA LYS A 75 16.67 6.01 -3.26
C LYS A 75 17.45 6.75 -2.18
N VAL A 76 16.83 7.75 -1.56
CA VAL A 76 17.42 8.46 -0.44
C VAL A 76 17.35 7.47 0.71
N TYR A 77 18.49 7.11 1.26
CA TYR A 77 18.53 6.35 2.49
C TYR A 77 17.96 7.23 3.60
N ILE A 78 16.80 6.87 4.11
CA ILE A 78 16.18 7.52 5.27
C ILE A 78 16.28 6.50 6.42
N PRO A 79 17.09 6.78 7.46
CA PRO A 79 17.15 5.93 8.64
C PRO A 79 15.76 5.69 9.24
N TRP A 80 15.52 4.51 9.81
CA TRP A 80 14.24 4.17 10.45
C TRP A 80 13.76 5.24 11.44
N ARG A 81 14.67 5.74 12.29
CA ARG A 81 14.37 6.82 13.26
C ARG A 81 13.78 8.05 12.56
N ASN A 82 14.40 8.50 11.47
CA ASN A 82 13.98 9.68 10.73
C ASN A 82 12.63 9.44 10.03
N MET A 83 12.38 8.21 9.58
CA MET A 83 11.10 7.82 9.00
C MET A 83 9.97 7.93 10.04
N ILE A 84 10.17 7.37 11.24
CA ILE A 84 9.19 7.47 12.33
C ILE A 84 8.97 8.93 12.74
N GLN A 85 10.04 9.71 12.88
CA GLN A 85 9.94 11.14 13.17
C GLN A 85 9.17 11.90 12.08
N GLY A 86 9.42 11.60 10.81
CA GLY A 86 8.73 12.26 9.69
C GLY A 86 7.23 11.97 9.66
N SER A 87 6.86 10.70 9.83
CA SER A 87 5.47 10.22 9.76
C SER A 87 4.65 10.51 11.02
N PHE A 88 5.21 10.26 12.20
CA PHE A 88 4.48 10.31 13.47
C PHE A 88 4.86 11.49 14.37
N LYS A 89 5.84 12.32 13.94
CA LYS A 89 6.27 13.53 14.65
C LYS A 89 6.83 13.29 16.06
N TYR A 90 7.31 12.08 16.36
CA TYR A 90 8.02 11.78 17.61
C TYR A 90 9.30 10.99 17.36
N ASP A 91 10.21 11.05 18.34
CA ASP A 91 11.48 10.36 18.29
C ASP A 91 11.40 8.97 18.96
N PRO A 92 11.52 7.85 18.21
CA PRO A 92 11.28 6.53 18.76
C PRO A 92 12.33 6.06 19.77
N LEU A 93 13.46 6.76 19.90
CA LEU A 93 14.47 6.47 20.91
C LEU A 93 14.42 7.45 22.10
N LYS A 94 13.39 8.31 22.19
CA LYS A 94 13.11 9.09 23.38
C LYS A 94 11.88 8.55 24.09
N CYS A 95 11.95 8.48 25.41
CA CYS A 95 10.79 8.12 26.23
C CYS A 95 9.66 9.14 26.01
N PRO A 96 8.41 8.70 25.74
CA PRO A 96 7.30 9.62 25.52
C PRO A 96 6.96 10.45 26.77
N ILE A 97 7.31 9.97 27.96
CA ILE A 97 7.03 10.61 29.26
C ILE A 97 8.16 11.58 29.64
N CYS A 98 9.35 11.06 29.95
CA CYS A 98 10.46 11.88 30.46
C CYS A 98 11.35 12.52 29.39
N LYS A 99 11.16 12.19 28.11
CA LYS A 99 11.92 12.71 26.94
C LYS A 99 13.42 12.38 26.94
N THR A 100 13.90 11.56 27.86
CA THR A 100 15.28 11.04 27.89
C THR A 100 15.49 9.99 26.82
N PHE A 101 16.72 9.85 26.32
CA PHE A 101 17.08 8.80 25.37
C PHE A 101 17.03 7.43 26.05
N MET A 102 16.36 6.48 25.40
CA MET A 102 16.24 5.10 25.85
C MET A 102 17.51 4.31 25.46
N ALA A 103 17.98 3.44 26.35
CA ALA A 103 19.06 2.51 26.08
C ALA A 103 18.51 1.17 25.54
N LEU A 104 19.26 0.51 24.66
CA LEU A 104 18.89 -0.83 24.19
C LEU A 104 19.15 -1.85 25.30
N THR A 105 18.11 -2.51 25.80
CA THR A 105 18.23 -3.53 26.85
C THR A 105 18.30 -4.94 26.29
N SER A 106 17.42 -5.29 25.35
CA SER A 106 17.38 -6.61 24.73
C SER A 106 16.82 -6.53 23.31
N VAL A 107 17.18 -7.51 22.49
CA VAL A 107 16.62 -7.67 21.15
C VAL A 107 15.90 -9.01 21.12
N VAL A 108 14.59 -8.97 20.86
CA VAL A 108 13.79 -10.18 20.68
C VAL A 108 13.81 -10.54 19.20
N PHE A 109 14.46 -11.67 18.88
CA PHE A 109 14.41 -12.23 17.54
C PHE A 109 13.12 -13.03 17.35
N ASN A 110 12.63 -13.07 16.11
CA ASN A 110 11.41 -13.79 15.79
C ASN A 110 11.60 -15.29 16.09
N TYR A 111 10.64 -15.89 16.80
CA TYR A 111 10.69 -17.32 17.09
C TYR A 111 10.59 -18.13 15.80
N LYS A 112 11.13 -19.35 15.82
CA LYS A 112 11.11 -20.29 14.68
C LYS A 112 9.68 -20.65 14.22
N TYR A 113 8.67 -20.31 15.03
CA TYR A 113 7.26 -20.59 14.80
C TYR A 113 6.47 -19.28 14.63
N PRO A 114 5.46 -19.24 13.75
CA PRO A 114 4.69 -18.03 13.49
C PRO A 114 3.97 -17.55 14.76
N ILE A 115 3.86 -16.23 14.95
CA ILE A 115 3.22 -15.57 16.11
C ILE A 115 1.86 -16.20 16.50
N ILE A 116 1.10 -16.67 15.50
CA ILE A 116 -0.20 -17.30 15.71
C ILE A 116 -0.13 -18.61 16.51
N SER A 117 0.98 -19.35 16.44
CA SER A 117 1.19 -20.55 17.26
C SER A 117 1.43 -20.22 18.73
N GLN A 118 1.77 -18.96 19.05
CA GLN A 118 2.05 -18.46 20.40
C GLN A 118 0.93 -17.54 20.93
N HIS A 119 -0.24 -17.52 20.30
CA HIS A 119 -1.34 -16.61 20.67
C HIS A 119 -1.76 -16.73 22.15
N LYS A 120 -1.72 -17.92 22.74
CA LYS A 120 -2.03 -18.14 24.16
C LYS A 120 -1.00 -17.46 25.06
N GLU A 121 0.29 -17.65 24.79
CA GLU A 121 1.36 -17.05 25.58
C GLU A 121 1.35 -15.52 25.49
N ILE A 122 1.03 -14.97 24.31
CA ILE A 122 0.85 -13.53 24.11
C ILE A 122 -0.35 -13.00 24.93
N ALA A 123 -1.49 -13.69 24.88
CA ALA A 123 -2.68 -13.31 25.64
C ALA A 123 -2.45 -13.38 27.17
N HIS A 124 -1.58 -14.28 27.62
CA HIS A 124 -1.21 -14.42 29.03
C HIS A 124 -0.03 -13.52 29.46
N GLY A 125 0.46 -12.63 28.57
CA GLY A 125 1.46 -11.63 28.92
C GLY A 125 2.88 -12.17 29.10
N HIS A 126 3.20 -13.36 28.58
CA HIS A 126 4.55 -13.94 28.65
C HIS A 126 5.61 -13.13 27.89
N PHE A 127 5.19 -12.20 27.03
CA PHE A 127 6.07 -11.29 26.29
C PHE A 127 5.88 -9.84 26.78
N PRO A 128 6.53 -9.43 27.88
CA PRO A 128 6.34 -8.11 28.49
C PRO A 128 6.80 -6.93 27.61
N LEU A 129 7.42 -7.20 26.46
CA LEU A 129 7.88 -6.18 25.49
C LEU A 129 6.95 -6.01 24.28
N LEU A 130 5.85 -6.77 24.20
CA LEU A 130 4.83 -6.68 23.13
C LEU A 130 3.55 -5.93 23.57
N LEU A 131 3.50 -5.48 24.83
CA LEU A 131 2.41 -4.69 25.41
C LEU A 131 2.94 -3.34 25.90
#